data_AF-A0A6C0ELP3-F1
#
_entry.id   AF-A0A6C0ELP3-F1
#
_cell.length_a   1.000
_cell.length_b   1.000
_cell.length_c   1.000
_cell.angle_alpha   90.00
_cell.angle_beta   90.00
_cell.angle_gamma   90.00
#
_symmetry.space_group_name_H-M   'P 1'
#
loop_
_entity.id
_entity.type
_entity.pdbx_description
1 polymer ?
#
loop_
_entity_poly.entity_id
_entity_poly.type
_entity_poly.pdbx_seq_one_letter_code
_entity_poly.pdbx_strand_id
1 'polypeptide(L)'
;MSGPWYECNGPNAEDVRDDILNSFEAREKLFNCIILSKYIDRIVPITRNDFGSWRGYASFRMKEKLIKRIELLYDEEISRKKINKFIMNSAWVQDMLYRPPTESTPAGRMYAAVKTHFNQMVSSENIPKQSLTEI
;
A
#
# COMPACT_ATOMS: atom_id res chain seq x y z
N MET A 1 -8.27 29.62 -34.03
CA MET A 1 -9.57 29.53 -33.33
C MET A 1 -9.36 28.65 -32.11
N SER A 2 -9.63 29.17 -30.91
CA SER A 2 -9.63 28.37 -29.68
C SER A 2 -10.75 27.34 -29.80
N GLY A 3 -10.45 26.05 -29.57
CA GLY A 3 -11.45 25.00 -29.53
C GLY A 3 -12.44 25.18 -28.37
N PRO A 4 -13.37 24.23 -28.17
CA PRO A 4 -14.28 24.24 -27.04
C PRO A 4 -13.53 24.42 -25.71
N TRP A 5 -14.14 25.17 -24.77
CA TRP A 5 -13.47 25.55 -23.51
C TRP A 5 -12.96 24.34 -22.70
N TYR A 6 -13.63 23.19 -22.79
CA TYR A 6 -13.27 21.94 -22.10
C TYR A 6 -12.08 21.19 -22.73
N GLU A 7 -11.63 21.61 -23.91
CA GLU A 7 -10.42 21.09 -24.55
C GLU A 7 -9.20 21.95 -24.21
N CYS A 8 -9.42 23.24 -23.96
CA CYS A 8 -8.36 24.21 -23.66
C CYS A 8 -8.15 24.44 -22.17
N ASN A 9 -9.16 24.17 -21.33
CA ASN A 9 -9.09 24.31 -19.87
C ASN A 9 -9.20 22.96 -19.19
N GLY A 10 -8.49 22.83 -18.07
CA GLY A 10 -8.47 21.65 -17.21
C GLY A 10 -9.17 21.89 -15.88
N PRO A 11 -9.52 20.81 -15.16
CA PRO A 11 -9.92 20.92 -13.78
C PRO A 11 -8.74 21.39 -12.92
N ASN A 12 -9.02 22.20 -11.91
CA ASN A 12 -8.04 22.51 -10.87
C ASN A 12 -8.05 21.42 -9.78
N ALA A 13 -7.15 21.50 -8.80
CA ALA A 13 -7.09 20.51 -7.73
C ALA A 13 -8.35 20.46 -6.86
N GLU A 14 -9.03 21.59 -6.65
CA GLU A 14 -10.27 21.67 -5.86
C GLU A 14 -11.41 20.95 -6.58
N ASP A 15 -11.59 21.22 -7.88
CA ASP A 15 -12.59 20.54 -8.71
C ASP A 15 -12.41 19.01 -8.67
N VAL A 16 -11.17 18.54 -8.77
CA VAL A 16 -10.84 17.10 -8.73
C VAL A 16 -11.09 16.52 -7.34
N ARG A 17 -10.77 17.25 -6.27
CA ARG A 17 -11.00 16.81 -4.89
C ARG A 17 -12.48 16.62 -4.62
N ASP A 18 -13.30 17.58 -5.00
CA ASP A 18 -14.74 17.52 -4.80
C ASP A 18 -15.38 16.38 -5.60
N ASP A 19 -14.97 16.18 -6.84
CA ASP A 19 -15.43 15.06 -7.68
C ASP A 19 -15.03 13.68 -7.10
N ILE A 20 -13.83 13.58 -6.51
CA ILE A 20 -13.39 12.38 -5.79
C ILE A 20 -14.22 12.18 -4.50
N LEU A 21 -14.39 13.22 -3.68
CA LEU A 21 -15.16 13.15 -2.43
C LEU A 21 -16.60 12.72 -2.69
N ASN A 22 -17.28 13.35 -3.65
CA ASN A 22 -18.63 12.97 -4.07
C ASN A 22 -18.71 11.50 -4.51
N SER A 23 -17.67 10.99 -5.17
CA SER A 23 -17.60 9.59 -5.60
C SER A 23 -17.49 8.60 -4.42
N PHE A 24 -16.94 9.02 -3.28
CA PHE A 24 -16.86 8.23 -2.05
C PHE A 24 -18.08 8.43 -1.14
N GLU A 25 -18.66 9.62 -1.08
CA GLU A 25 -19.91 9.89 -0.34
C GLU A 25 -21.08 9.10 -0.91
N ALA A 26 -21.16 8.98 -2.25
CA ALA A 26 -22.11 8.08 -2.92
C ALA A 26 -21.92 6.60 -2.52
N ARG A 27 -20.77 6.24 -1.94
CA ARG A 27 -20.44 4.91 -1.41
C ARG A 27 -20.47 4.94 0.12
N GLU A 28 -21.56 5.45 0.71
CA GLU A 28 -21.83 5.39 2.14
C GLU A 28 -21.57 3.96 2.68
N LYS A 29 -20.46 3.77 3.42
CA LYS A 29 -20.25 2.80 4.54
C LYS A 29 -18.81 2.33 4.79
N LEU A 30 -17.83 2.60 3.95
CA LEU A 30 -16.54 1.87 4.03
C LEU A 30 -15.32 2.69 4.50
N PHE A 31 -15.40 4.02 4.50
CA PHE A 31 -14.22 4.85 4.72
C PHE A 31 -14.33 5.70 5.99
N ASN A 32 -13.30 5.65 6.83
CA ASN A 32 -13.12 6.66 7.87
C ASN A 32 -12.73 7.98 7.17
N CYS A 33 -13.64 8.94 7.13
CA CYS A 33 -13.51 10.18 6.36
C CYS A 33 -12.21 10.95 6.65
N ILE A 34 -11.72 10.90 7.89
CA ILE A 34 -10.46 11.56 8.31
C ILE A 34 -9.24 10.88 7.68
N ILE A 35 -9.28 9.55 7.56
CA ILE A 35 -8.19 8.80 6.92
C ILE A 35 -8.23 9.02 5.41
N LEU A 36 -9.43 9.07 4.82
CA LEU A 36 -9.61 9.28 3.39
C LEU A 36 -9.11 10.67 2.93
N SER A 37 -9.44 11.74 3.67
CA SER A 37 -9.00 13.10 3.33
C SER A 37 -7.47 13.21 3.27
N LYS A 38 -6.76 12.57 4.21
CA LYS A 38 -5.30 12.49 4.20
C LYS A 38 -4.74 11.85 2.92
N TYR A 39 -5.41 10.84 2.37
CA TYR A 39 -4.98 10.20 1.11
C TYR A 39 -5.29 11.03 -0.11
N ILE A 40 -6.44 11.72 -0.11
CA ILE A 40 -6.78 12.69 -1.15
C ILE A 40 -5.75 13.81 -1.16
N ASP A 41 -5.39 14.37 0.00
CA ASP A 41 -4.36 15.41 0.12
C ASP A 41 -3.00 14.97 -0.42
N ARG A 42 -2.64 13.71 -0.18
CA ARG A 42 -1.38 13.13 -0.64
C ARG A 42 -1.34 12.92 -2.15
N ILE A 43 -2.45 12.52 -2.77
CA ILE A 43 -2.52 12.19 -4.20
C ILE A 43 -2.85 13.42 -5.06
N VAL A 44 -3.69 14.31 -4.53
CA VAL A 44 -4.20 15.50 -5.21
C VAL A 44 -3.93 16.71 -4.31
N PRO A 45 -2.66 17.13 -4.08
CA PRO A 45 -2.39 18.34 -3.30
C PRO A 45 -2.97 19.56 -4.02
N ILE A 46 -3.35 20.61 -3.27
CA ILE A 46 -3.95 21.84 -3.82
C ILE A 46 -3.09 22.47 -4.91
N THR A 47 -1.76 22.29 -4.82
CA THR A 47 -0.79 22.81 -5.80
C THR A 47 -0.70 22.00 -7.09
N ARG A 48 -1.40 20.86 -7.19
CA ARG A 48 -1.36 19.97 -8.36
C ARG A 48 -2.18 20.55 -9.51
N ASN A 49 -1.65 20.54 -10.73
CA ASN A 49 -2.31 21.12 -11.91
C ASN A 49 -2.11 20.31 -13.21
N ASP A 50 -1.61 19.07 -13.10
CA ASP A 50 -1.28 18.17 -14.22
C ASP A 50 -2.45 17.26 -14.64
N PHE A 51 -3.69 17.71 -14.48
CA PHE A 51 -4.88 16.90 -14.78
C PHE A 51 -5.27 16.88 -16.27
N GLY A 52 -4.62 17.72 -17.09
CA GLY A 52 -4.95 17.89 -18.51
C GLY A 52 -6.23 18.71 -18.70
N SER A 53 -6.83 18.64 -19.89
CA SER A 53 -8.11 19.30 -20.16
C SER A 53 -9.29 18.52 -19.59
N TRP A 54 -10.44 19.17 -19.40
CA TRP A 54 -11.67 18.48 -18.98
C TRP A 54 -12.04 17.30 -19.89
N ARG A 55 -11.84 17.44 -21.21
CA ARG A 55 -11.99 16.33 -22.16
C ARG A 55 -11.02 15.20 -21.85
N GLY A 56 -9.74 15.52 -21.62
CA GLY A 56 -8.72 14.52 -21.29
C GLY A 56 -9.02 13.80 -19.98
N TYR A 57 -9.39 14.56 -18.94
CA TYR A 57 -9.76 14.04 -17.63
C TYR A 57 -10.88 13.00 -17.72
N ALA A 58 -11.96 13.31 -18.45
CA ALA A 58 -13.06 12.39 -18.70
C ALA A 58 -12.67 11.21 -19.61
N SER A 59 -12.03 11.49 -20.75
CA SER A 59 -11.72 10.48 -21.78
C SER A 59 -10.73 9.44 -21.28
N PHE A 60 -9.73 9.86 -20.51
CA PHE A 60 -8.70 8.98 -19.97
C PHE A 60 -9.04 8.39 -18.60
N ARG A 61 -10.26 8.61 -18.13
CA ARG A 61 -10.77 8.08 -16.85
C ARG A 61 -9.83 8.42 -15.69
N MET A 62 -9.42 9.68 -15.63
CA MET A 62 -8.45 10.16 -14.64
C MET A 62 -9.00 10.03 -13.24
N LYS A 63 -10.28 10.36 -13.05
CA LYS A 63 -10.99 10.17 -11.78
C LYS A 63 -10.85 8.75 -11.24
N GLU A 64 -11.17 7.75 -12.06
CA GLU A 64 -11.16 6.35 -11.66
C GLU A 64 -9.75 5.87 -11.31
N LYS A 65 -8.72 6.37 -12.01
CA LYS A 65 -7.32 6.08 -11.67
C LYS A 65 -6.92 6.66 -10.32
N LEU A 66 -7.33 7.90 -10.04
CA LEU A 66 -7.05 8.55 -8.76
C LEU A 66 -7.77 7.83 -7.61
N ILE A 67 -9.05 7.51 -7.78
CA ILE A 67 -9.84 6.76 -6.80
C ILE A 67 -9.19 5.41 -6.49
N LYS A 68 -8.85 4.61 -7.51
CA LYS A 68 -8.17 3.31 -7.32
C LYS A 68 -6.86 3.44 -6.56
N ARG A 69 -6.11 4.52 -6.82
CA ARG A 69 -4.85 4.76 -6.13
C ARG A 69 -5.05 5.10 -4.65
N ILE A 70 -6.09 5.89 -4.35
CA ILE A 70 -6.48 6.23 -2.99
C ILE A 70 -6.95 4.97 -2.24
N GLU A 71 -7.82 4.16 -2.84
CA GLU A 71 -8.31 2.89 -2.27
C GLU A 71 -7.16 1.95 -1.93
N LEU A 72 -6.19 1.78 -2.84
CA LEU A 72 -5.04 0.92 -2.61
C LEU A 72 -4.20 1.35 -1.40
N LEU A 73 -3.94 2.66 -1.26
CA LEU A 73 -3.17 3.18 -0.12
C LEU A 73 -3.94 3.06 1.20
N TYR A 74 -5.26 3.26 1.14
CA TYR A 74 -6.13 3.09 2.29
C TYR A 74 -6.15 1.63 2.78
N ASP A 75 -6.34 0.69 1.87
CA ASP A 75 -6.36 -0.74 2.17
C ASP A 75 -5.02 -1.24 2.71
N GLU A 76 -3.92 -0.72 2.18
CA GLU A 76 -2.58 -1.02 2.66
C GLU A 76 -2.40 -0.57 4.13
N GLU A 77 -2.84 0.64 4.48
CA GLU A 77 -2.73 1.12 5.86
C GLU A 77 -3.62 0.34 6.82
N ILE A 78 -4.86 0.03 6.42
CA ILE A 78 -5.75 -0.82 7.24
C ILE A 78 -5.11 -2.19 7.46
N SER A 79 -4.57 -2.79 6.41
CA SER A 79 -3.92 -4.09 6.48
C SER A 79 -2.69 -4.03 7.39
N ARG A 80 -1.85 -3.01 7.27
CA ARG A 80 -0.70 -2.77 8.17
C ARG A 80 -1.15 -2.59 9.61
N LYS A 81 -2.21 -1.83 9.89
CA LYS A 81 -2.75 -1.65 11.25
C LYS A 81 -3.27 -2.97 11.83
N LYS A 82 -3.97 -3.77 11.04
CA LYS A 82 -4.44 -5.11 11.45
C LYS A 82 -3.27 -6.04 11.76
N ILE A 83 -2.25 -6.05 10.91
CA ILE A 83 -1.00 -6.81 11.11
C ILE A 83 -0.31 -6.33 12.40
N ASN A 84 -0.10 -5.03 12.58
CA ASN A 84 0.59 -4.52 13.77
C ASN A 84 -0.18 -4.77 15.07
N LYS A 85 -1.52 -4.78 15.01
CA LYS A 85 -2.37 -5.12 16.16
C LYS A 85 -2.42 -6.62 16.44
N PHE A 86 -1.98 -7.47 15.50
CA PHE A 86 -1.97 -8.91 15.70
C PHE A 86 -1.03 -9.27 16.85
N ILE A 87 -1.53 -10.05 17.81
CA ILE A 87 -0.84 -10.35 19.07
C ILE A 87 0.54 -10.97 18.84
N MET A 88 0.68 -11.79 17.79
CA MET A 88 1.97 -12.38 17.44
C MET A 88 3.01 -11.34 17.02
N ASN A 89 2.63 -10.14 16.60
CA ASN A 89 3.55 -9.05 16.26
C ASN A 89 3.90 -8.16 17.46
N SER A 90 3.38 -8.47 18.66
CA SER A 90 3.80 -7.78 19.87
C SER A 90 5.25 -8.13 20.20
N ALA A 91 6.01 -7.13 20.65
CA ALA A 91 7.42 -7.31 20.99
C ALA A 91 7.62 -8.41 22.06
N TRP A 92 6.72 -8.47 23.06
CA TRP A 92 6.77 -9.49 24.10
C TRP A 92 6.53 -10.90 23.56
N VAL A 93 5.54 -11.12 22.67
CA VAL A 93 5.32 -12.44 22.08
C VAL A 93 6.47 -12.84 21.17
N GLN A 94 6.97 -11.91 20.34
CA GLN A 94 8.14 -12.15 19.49
C GLN A 94 9.36 -12.55 20.34
N ASP A 95 9.60 -11.84 21.43
CA ASP A 95 10.69 -12.10 22.37
C ASP A 95 10.49 -13.39 23.19
N MET A 96 9.25 -13.83 23.41
CA MET A 96 8.98 -15.13 24.05
C MET A 96 9.15 -16.30 23.07
N LEU A 97 8.82 -16.10 21.80
CA LEU A 97 8.82 -17.16 20.78
C LEU A 97 10.17 -17.30 20.08
N TYR A 98 10.80 -16.22 19.64
CA TYR A 98 11.89 -16.28 18.67
C TYR A 98 13.25 -15.82 19.19
N ARG A 99 13.33 -15.39 20.46
CA ARG A 99 14.57 -14.87 21.06
C ARG A 99 15.73 -15.87 20.98
N PRO A 100 16.93 -15.45 20.55
CA PRO A 100 18.12 -16.28 20.62
C PRO A 100 18.58 -16.48 22.07
N PRO A 101 19.17 -17.62 22.41
CA PRO A 101 19.75 -17.84 23.74
C PRO A 101 20.91 -16.86 23.98
N THR A 102 20.99 -16.33 25.19
CA THR A 102 22.14 -15.54 25.70
C THR A 102 22.64 -16.16 27.01
N GLU A 103 23.77 -15.70 27.53
CA GLU A 103 24.31 -16.19 28.82
C GLU A 103 23.32 -15.99 29.98
N SER A 104 22.51 -14.93 29.92
CA SER A 104 21.56 -14.57 30.97
C SER A 104 20.14 -15.09 30.75
N THR A 105 19.74 -15.43 29.52
CA THR A 105 18.35 -15.79 29.21
C THR A 105 18.25 -17.00 28.28
N PRO A 106 17.33 -17.95 28.58
CA PRO A 106 17.11 -19.11 27.72
C PRO A 106 16.53 -18.71 26.35
N ALA A 107 16.66 -19.62 25.38
CA ALA A 107 16.10 -19.43 24.05
C ALA A 107 14.56 -19.36 24.07
N GLY A 108 14.00 -18.61 23.12
CA GLY A 108 12.57 -18.56 22.86
C GLY A 108 12.01 -19.91 22.40
N ARG A 109 10.71 -20.14 22.63
CA ARG A 109 10.06 -21.46 22.42
C ARG A 109 10.18 -22.00 20.99
N MET A 110 10.20 -21.12 19.99
CA MET A 110 10.29 -21.46 18.56
C MET A 110 11.69 -21.29 17.98
N TYR A 111 12.66 -20.80 18.75
CA TYR A 111 14.01 -20.50 18.26
C TYR A 111 14.66 -21.72 17.60
N ALA A 112 14.57 -22.90 18.22
CA ALA A 112 15.15 -24.13 17.69
C ALA A 112 14.57 -24.51 16.31
N ALA A 113 13.24 -24.40 16.15
CA ALA A 113 12.57 -24.69 14.89
C ALA A 113 13.00 -23.71 13.79
N VAL A 114 13.05 -22.41 14.11
CA VAL A 114 13.49 -21.38 13.16
C VAL A 114 14.96 -21.58 12.76
N LYS A 115 15.83 -21.91 13.71
CA LYS A 115 17.25 -22.21 13.44
C LYS A 115 17.40 -23.40 12.50
N THR A 116 16.66 -24.49 12.73
CA THR A 116 16.69 -25.67 11.85
C THR A 116 16.22 -25.32 10.44
N HIS A 117 15.12 -24.58 10.31
CA HIS A 117 14.60 -24.17 9.01
C HIS A 117 15.57 -23.24 8.26
N PHE A 118 16.15 -22.27 8.96
CA PHE A 118 17.14 -21.37 8.38
C PHE A 118 18.37 -22.14 7.86
N ASN A 119 18.89 -23.08 8.65
CA ASN A 119 20.02 -23.91 8.24
C ASN A 119 19.71 -24.76 7.00
N GLN A 120 18.48 -25.26 6.87
CA GLN A 120 18.02 -25.98 5.68
C GLN A 120 18.02 -25.08 4.43
N MET A 121 17.51 -23.85 4.55
CA MET A 121 17.50 -22.89 3.44
C MET A 121 18.92 -22.56 2.97
N VAL A 122 19.82 -22.21 3.90
CA VAL A 122 21.23 -21.93 3.59
C VAL A 122 21.92 -23.14 2.96
N SER A 123 21.61 -24.35 3.41
CA SER A 123 22.19 -25.57 2.83
C SER A 123 21.66 -25.82 1.41
N SER A 124 20.40 -25.49 1.12
CA SER A 124 19.79 -25.67 -0.20
C SER A 124 20.28 -24.66 -1.25
N GLU A 125 20.62 -23.43 -0.84
CA GLU A 125 21.20 -22.42 -1.75
C GLU A 125 22.64 -22.73 -2.16
N ASN A 126 23.36 -23.53 -1.36
CA ASN A 126 24.73 -23.96 -1.64
C ASN A 126 24.80 -25.19 -2.57
N ILE A 127 23.66 -25.73 -3.01
CA ILE A 127 23.63 -26.72 -4.09
C ILE A 127 23.71 -25.93 -5.40
N PRO A 128 24.79 -26.04 -6.20
CA PRO A 128 24.85 -25.39 -7.48
C PRO A 128 23.65 -25.86 -8.29
N LYS A 129 22.80 -24.93 -8.72
CA LYS A 129 21.74 -25.21 -9.69
C LYS A 129 22.43 -25.84 -10.89
N GLN A 130 22.32 -27.18 -11.02
CA GLN A 130 22.77 -27.86 -12.21
C GLN A 130 22.10 -27.15 -13.38
N SER A 131 22.92 -26.48 -14.19
CA SER A 131 22.48 -25.84 -15.41
C SER A 131 21.78 -26.90 -16.23
N LEU A 132 20.45 -26.77 -16.37
CA LEU A 132 19.69 -27.44 -17.41
C LEU A 132 20.14 -26.84 -18.75
N THR A 133 21.32 -27.24 -19.17
CA THR A 133 21.83 -27.12 -20.52
C THR A 133 22.34 -28.50 -20.87
N GLU A 134 21.44 -29.32 -21.39
CA GLU A 134 21.79 -30.33 -22.38
C GLU A 134 20.51 -30.75 -23.13
N ILE A 135 20.36 -30.07 -24.27
CA ILE A 135 19.82 -30.51 -25.59
C ILE A 135 18.33 -30.85 -25.67
#